data_AF-A0A078RZ46-F1
#
_entry.id   AF-A0A078RZ46-F1
#
_cell.length_a   1.000
_cell.length_b   1.000
_cell.length_c   1.000
_cell.angle_alpha   90.00
_cell.angle_beta   90.00
_cell.angle_gamma   90.00
#
_symmetry.space_group_name_H-M   'P 1'
#
loop_
_entity.id
_entity.type
_entity.pdbx_description
1 polymer ?
#
loop_
_entity_poly.entity_id
_entity_poly.type
_entity_poly.pdbx_seq_one_letter_code
_entity_poly.pdbx_strand_id
1 'polypeptide(L)' 'MKVSKAINSSLLIGDVVFVHHLKVGEKLIADKVYRNGLIGNYKKNGELSSVEVNP' A
#
# COMPACT_ATOMS: atom_id res chain seq x y z
N MET A 1 5.59 -3.93 -3.88
CA MET A 1 6.58 -4.32 -2.85
C MET A 1 5.84 -4.80 -1.61
N LYS A 2 6.31 -5.85 -0.92
CA LYS A 2 5.61 -6.40 0.26
C LYS A 2 6.14 -5.78 1.56
N VAL A 3 5.24 -5.38 2.47
CA VAL A 3 5.57 -4.80 3.77
C VAL A 3 6.02 -5.91 4.72
N SER A 4 7.25 -5.80 5.24
CA SER A 4 7.81 -6.70 6.26
C SER A 4 7.82 -6.10 7.67
N LYS A 5 7.74 -4.77 7.78
CA LYS A 5 7.65 -4.02 9.04
C LYS A 5 6.90 -2.72 8.79
N ALA A 6 6.04 -2.34 9.73
CA ALA A 6 5.35 -1.05 9.73
C ALA A 6 5.48 -0.41 11.11
N ILE A 7 5.61 0.92 11.14
CA ILE A 7 5.65 1.72 12.37
C ILE A 7 4.37 2.58 12.49
N ASN A 8 3.64 2.77 11.37
CA ASN A 8 2.37 3.47 11.35
C ASN A 8 1.19 2.48 11.38
N SER A 9 0.01 2.96 11.77
CA SER A 9 -1.21 2.15 11.89
C SER A 9 -1.89 1.84 10.56
N SER A 10 -1.52 2.53 9.47
CA SER A 10 -2.21 2.40 8.18
C SER A 10 -1.70 1.24 7.32
N LEU A 11 -0.44 0.84 7.52
CA LEU A 11 0.18 -0.31 6.86
C LEU A 11 0.22 -1.52 7.81
N LEU A 12 -0.06 -2.70 7.27
CA LEU A 12 0.06 -3.96 7.97
C LEU A 12 1.16 -4.82 7.34
N ILE A 13 1.76 -5.69 8.14
CA ILE A 13 2.70 -6.70 7.63
C ILE A 13 1.94 -7.59 6.64
N GLY A 14 2.54 -7.80 5.47
CA GLY A 14 1.95 -8.58 4.39
C GLY A 14 1.30 -7.74 3.28
N ASP A 15 1.03 -6.46 3.55
CA ASP A 15 0.52 -5.53 2.55
C ASP A 15 1.40 -5.46 1.31
N VAL A 16 0.78 -5.34 0.14
CA VAL A 16 1.47 -5.04 -1.10
C VAL A 16 1.29 -3.56 -1.41
N VAL A 17 2.36 -2.78 -1.32
CA VAL A 17 2.35 -1.35 -1.68
C VAL A 17 2.76 -1.14 -3.13
N PHE A 18 2.06 -0.21 -3.78
CA PHE A 18 2.37 0.25 -5.13
C PHE A 18 3.23 1.50 -5.04
N VAL A 19 4.53 1.32 -5.26
CA VAL A 19 5.53 2.40 -5.24
C VAL A 19 5.56 3.03 -6.64
N HIS A 20 5.41 4.36 -6.70
CA HIS A 20 5.49 5.11 -7.97
C HIS A 20 6.75 5.97 -8.08
N HIS A 21 7.50 6.11 -6.97
CA HIS A 21 8.80 6.76 -6.97
C HIS A 21 9.82 5.93 -6.19
N LEU A 22 10.89 5.53 -6.88
CA LEU A 22 12.00 4.74 -6.35
C LEU A 22 13.32 5.33 -6.85
N LYS A 23 14.09 5.94 -5.94
CA LYS A 23 15.40 6.52 -6.25
C LYS A 23 16.37 6.26 -5.10
N VAL A 24 17.62 5.94 -5.43
CA VAL A 24 18.67 5.66 -4.44
C VAL A 24 18.90 6.88 -3.56
N GLY A 25 18.93 6.66 -2.23
CA GLY A 25 19.09 7.72 -1.23
C GLY A 25 17.82 8.48 -0.87
N GLU A 26 16.69 8.22 -1.53
CA GLU A 26 15.41 8.88 -1.25
C GLU A 26 14.41 7.93 -0.58
N LYS A 27 13.39 8.51 0.08
CA LYS A 27 12.28 7.73 0.62
C LYS A 27 11.41 7.20 -0.50
N LEU A 28 10.98 5.95 -0.37
CA LEU A 28 9.96 5.37 -1.25
C LEU A 28 8.65 6.15 -1.14
N ILE A 29 8.03 6.43 -2.27
CA ILE A 29 6.71 7.05 -2.30
C ILE A 29 5.72 6.05 -2.89
N ALA A 30 4.70 5.76 -2.09
CA ALA A 30 3.54 5.00 -2.49
C ALA A 30 2.30 5.78 -2.06
N ASP A 31 1.15 5.42 -2.64
CA ASP A 31 -0.16 5.90 -2.18
C ASP A 31 -1.16 4.76 -2.00
N LYS A 32 -0.99 3.68 -2.76
CA LYS A 32 -1.91 2.56 -2.78
C LYS A 32 -1.35 1.34 -2.08
N VAL A 33 -2.25 0.60 -1.45
CA VAL A 33 -1.98 -0.70 -0.84
C VAL A 33 -3.01 -1.72 -1.32
N TYR A 34 -2.57 -2.95 -1.55
CA TYR A 34 -3.42 -4.11 -1.77
C TYR A 34 -3.32 -5.06 -0.57
N ARG A 35 -4.48 -5.43 -0.04
CA ARG A 35 -4.62 -6.31 1.13
C ARG A 35 -5.87 -7.17 0.93
N ASN A 36 -5.70 -8.49 0.96
CA ASN A 36 -6.81 -9.46 0.92
C ASN A 36 -7.86 -9.20 -0.18
N GLY A 37 -7.45 -8.86 -1.40
CA GLY A 37 -8.39 -8.59 -2.50
C GLY A 37 -8.87 -7.14 -2.59
N LEU A 38 -8.57 -6.30 -1.61
CA LEU A 38 -8.99 -4.91 -1.54
C LEU A 38 -7.83 -3.99 -1.93
N ILE A 39 -8.15 -2.86 -2.57
CA ILE A 39 -7.18 -1.78 -2.77
C ILE A 39 -7.61 -0.57 -1.94
N GLY A 40 -6.65 0.20 -1.45
CA GLY A 40 -6.98 1.42 -0.76
C GLY A 40 -5.83 2.40 -0.71
N ASN A 41 -6.09 3.55 -0.10
CA ASN A 41 -5.07 4.56 0.11
C ASN A 41 -4.57 4.47 1.55
N TYR A 42 -3.30 4.10 1.73
CA TYR A 42 -2.76 3.95 3.08
C TYR A 42 -2.55 5.31 3.77
N LYS A 43 -2.52 6.44 3.05
CA LYS A 43 -2.45 7.78 3.67
C LYS A 43 -3.78 8.22 4.28
N LYS A 44 -4.89 7.55 3.95
CA LYS A 44 -6.23 7.79 4.52
C LYS A 44 -6.56 6.76 5.60
N ASN A 45 -5.71 6.63 6.62
CA ASN A 45 -5.91 5.69 7.75
C ASN A 45 -6.17 4.23 7.35
N GLY A 46 -5.69 3.80 6.17
CA GLY A 46 -5.90 2.43 5.70
C GLY A 46 -7.33 2.13 5.23
N GLU A 47 -8.09 3.14 4.79
CA GLU A 47 -9.39 2.92 4.13
C GLU A 47 -9.19 2.06 2.87
N LEU A 48 -9.76 0.85 2.88
CA LEU A 48 -9.71 -0.13 1.80
C LEU A 48 -11.09 -0.25 1.16
N SER A 49 -11.14 -0.24 -0.17
CA SER A 49 -12.33 -0.50 -0.96
C SER A 49 -12.16 -1.77 -1.78
N SER A 50 -13.27 -2.45 -2.08
CA SER A 50 -13.26 -3.55 -3.05
C SER A 50 -12.82 -3.03 -4.42
N VAL A 51 -12.05 -3.85 -5.13
CA VAL A 51 -11.80 -3.64 -6.56
C VAL A 51 -12.50 -4.75 -7.29
N GLU A 52 -13.55 -4.39 -8.01
CA GLU A 52 -14.07 -5.25 -9.07
C GLU A 52 -13.19 -5.02 -10.31
N VAL A 53 -12.43 -6.04 -10.69
CA VAL A 53 -11.75 -6.05 -11.98
C VAL A 53 -12.77 -6.53 -13.00
N ASN A 54 -13.37 -5.59 -13.73
CA ASN A 54 -14.15 -5.94 -14.90
C ASN A 54 -13.17 -6.44 -16.00
N PRO A 55 -13.33 -7.68 -16.49
CA PRO A 55 -12.44 -8.28 -17.47
C PRO A 55 -12.48 -7.60 -18.84
#